data_AF-A0A1G6R0Q7-F1
#
_entry.id   AF-A0A1G6R0Q7-F1
#
_cell.length_a   1.000
_cell.length_b   1.000
_cell.length_c   1.000
_cell.angle_alpha   90.00
_cell.angle_beta   90.00
_cell.angle_gamma   90.00
#
_symmetry.space_group_name_H-M   'P 1'
#
loop_
_entity.id
_entity.type
_entity.pdbx_description
1 polymer ?
#
loop_
_entity_poly.entity_id
_entity_poly.type
_entity_poly.pdbx_seq_one_letter_code
_entity_poly.pdbx_strand_id
1 'polypeptide(L)' 'MIPSRVFFLVLSVLVAVIGLFAAAAAHDYLQSFGLGLFAFGTLFALGCIKRHFDERDAAH' A
#
# COMPACT_ATOMS: atom_id res chain seq x y z
N MET A 1 14.57 7.14 -8.02
CA MET A 1 14.05 6.22 -6.98
C MET A 1 14.83 4.91 -7.07
N ILE A 2 15.15 4.28 -5.93
CA ILE A 2 15.85 2.98 -5.92
C ILE A 2 14.91 1.90 -6.48
N PRO A 3 15.35 0.99 -7.38
CA PRO A 3 14.49 -0.02 -8.01
C PRO A 3 13.71 -0.89 -7.01
N SER A 4 14.32 -1.22 -5.87
CA SER A 4 13.67 -1.98 -4.80
C SER A 4 12.45 -1.26 -4.22
N ARG A 5 12.48 0.08 -4.11
CA ARG A 5 11.32 0.85 -3.61
C ARG A 5 10.15 0.82 -4.57
N VAL A 6 10.40 0.86 -5.88
CA VAL A 6 9.34 0.75 -6.89
C VAL A 6 8.69 -0.63 -6.81
N PHE A 7 9.48 -1.69 -6.66
CA PHE A 7 8.97 -3.04 -6.45
C PHE A 7 8.04 -3.13 -5.23
N PHE A 8 8.47 -2.63 -4.06
CA PHE A 8 7.64 -2.65 -2.86
C PHE A 8 6.37 -1.81 -3.02
N LEU A 9 6.43 -0.66 -3.68
CA LEU A 9 5.26 0.19 -3.92
C LEU A 9 4.23 -0.54 -4.82
N VAL A 10 4.69 -1.14 -5.91
CA VAL A 10 3.82 -1.93 -6.81
C VAL A 10 3.22 -3.13 -6.07
N LEU A 11 4.03 -3.86 -5.29
CA LEU A 11 3.54 -4.97 -4.48
C LEU A 11 2.46 -4.53 -3.50
N SER A 12 2.65 -3.40 -2.81
CA SER A 12 1.67 -2.87 -1.86
C SER A 12 0.37 -2.44 -2.53
N VAL A 13 0.44 -1.87 -3.73
CA VAL A 13 -0.77 -1.57 -4.53
C VAL A 13 -1.49 -2.85 -4.91
N LEU A 14 -0.78 -3.88 -5.38
CA LEU A 14 -1.39 -5.18 -5.71
C LEU A 14 -2.05 -5.83 -4.50
N VAL A 15 -1.36 -5.84 -3.35
CA VAL A 15 -1.89 -6.36 -2.08
C VAL A 15 -3.15 -5.59 -1.66
N ALA A 16 -3.15 -4.25 -1.79
CA ALA A 16 -4.31 -3.44 -1.44
C ALA A 16 -5.51 -3.77 -2.34
N VAL A 17 -5.30 -3.86 -3.66
CA VAL A 17 -6.37 -4.19 -4.62
C VAL A 17 -6.92 -5.59 -4.37
N ILE A 18 -6.07 -6.57 -4.10
CA ILE A 18 -6.49 -7.94 -3.77
C ILE A 18 -7.27 -7.95 -2.46
N GLY A 19 -6.81 -7.23 -1.44
CA GLY A 19 -7.51 -7.08 -0.17
C GLY A 19 -8.90 -6.47 -0.32
N LEU A 20 -9.03 -5.44 -1.18
CA LEU A 20 -10.31 -4.80 -1.47
C LEU A 20 -11.27 -5.75 -2.21
N PHE A 21 -10.76 -6.51 -3.18
CA PHE A 21 -11.55 -7.55 -3.86
C PHE A 21 -12.00 -8.66 -2.90
N ALA A 22 -11.10 -9.11 -2.02
CA ALA A 22 -11.42 -10.11 -1.00
C ALA A 22 -12.47 -9.57 -0.01
N ALA A 23 -12.38 -8.28 0.36
CA ALA A 23 -13.37 -7.64 1.20
C ALA A 23 -14.74 -7.51 0.52
N ALA A 24 -14.76 -7.21 -0.78
CA ALA A 24 -16.00 -7.10 -1.55
C ALA A 24 -16.69 -8.45 -1.76
N ALA A 25 -15.93 -9.55 -1.83
CA ALA A 25 -16.45 -10.90 -2.03
C ALA A 25 -16.88 -11.60 -0.73
N ALA A 26 -16.44 -11.10 0.43
CA ALA A 26 -16.70 -11.71 1.72
C ALA A 26 -17.81 -10.99 2.50
N HIS A 27 -18.70 -11.75 3.14
CA HIS A 27 -19.73 -11.25 4.05
C HIS A 27 -19.44 -11.49 5.53
N ASP A 28 -18.28 -12.09 5.86
CA ASP A 28 -17.88 -12.50 7.22
C ASP A 28 -16.57 -11.85 7.66
N TYR A 29 -15.91 -12.38 8.69
CA TYR A 29 -14.64 -11.90 9.24
C TYR A 29 -13.57 -11.56 8.19
N LEU A 30 -13.55 -12.28 7.07
CA LEU A 30 -12.64 -12.04 5.95
C LEU A 30 -12.81 -10.65 5.30
N GLN A 31 -14.00 -10.04 5.42
CA GLN A 31 -14.26 -8.67 4.99
C GLN A 31 -13.41 -7.66 5.77
N SER A 32 -13.41 -7.75 7.10
CA SER A 32 -12.61 -6.88 7.96
C SER A 32 -11.11 -7.05 7.72
N PHE A 33 -10.67 -8.29 7.47
CA PHE A 33 -9.29 -8.58 7.10
C PHE A 33 -8.91 -7.94 5.76
N GLY A 34 -9.75 -8.10 4.73
CA GLY A 34 -9.51 -7.49 3.41
C GLY A 34 -9.47 -5.97 3.44
N LEU A 35 -10.34 -5.32 4.24
CA LEU A 35 -10.32 -3.88 4.47
C LEU A 35 -9.03 -3.43 5.20
N GLY A 36 -8.58 -4.21 6.19
CA GLY A 36 -7.30 -3.97 6.86
C GLY A 36 -6.11 -4.08 5.90
N LEU A 37 -6.12 -5.07 5.02
CA LEU A 37 -5.09 -5.28 4.01
C LEU A 37 -5.06 -4.13 2.98
N PHE A 38 -6.24 -3.68 2.55
CA PHE A 38 -6.39 -2.49 1.70
C PHE A 38 -5.83 -1.25 2.38
N ALA A 39 -6.27 -0.95 3.61
CA ALA A 39 -5.80 0.21 4.36
C ALA A 39 -4.28 0.17 4.58
N PHE A 40 -3.72 -0.99 4.93
CA PHE A 40 -2.28 -1.16 5.10
C PHE A 40 -1.51 -0.87 3.81
N GLY A 41 -1.91 -1.46 2.68
CA GLY A 41 -1.24 -1.24 1.40
C GLY A 41 -1.32 0.21 0.93
N THR A 42 -2.45 0.88 1.11
CA THR A 42 -2.62 2.31 0.78
C THR A 42 -1.73 3.20 1.65
N LEU A 43 -1.75 3.01 2.98
CA LEU A 43 -0.93 3.81 3.89
C LEU A 43 0.56 3.60 3.65
N PHE A 44 0.97 2.37 3.36
CA PHE A 44 2.36 2.07 3.01
C PHE A 44 2.79 2.78 1.72
N ALA A 45 1.97 2.74 0.66
CA ALA A 45 2.26 3.43 -0.59
C ALA A 45 2.40 4.95 -0.38
N LEU A 46 1.48 5.56 0.39
CA LEU A 46 1.56 6.97 0.76
C LEU A 46 2.84 7.29 1.56
N GLY A 47 3.22 6.43 2.50
CA GLY A 47 4.47 6.55 3.25
C GLY A 47 5.71 6.50 2.37
N CYS A 48 5.75 5.61 1.38
CA CYS A 48 6.85 5.56 0.41
C CYS A 48 6.94 6.84 -0.43
N ILE A 49 5.80 7.39 -0.86
CA ILE A 49 5.75 8.64 -1.61
C ILE A 49 6.24 9.79 -0.74
N LYS A 50 5.71 9.93 0.48
CA LYS A 50 6.13 10.98 1.43
C LYS A 50 7.64 10.94 1.67
N ARG A 51 8.17 9.75 2.01
CA ARG A 51 9.60 9.57 2.25
C ARG A 51 10.45 9.89 1.02
N HIS A 52 9.94 9.64 -0.19
CA HIS A 52 10.63 10.02 -1.41
C HIS A 52 10.76 11.55 -1.55
N PHE A 53 9.71 12.30 -1.20
CA PHE A 53 9.76 13.77 -1.22
C PHE A 53 10.59 14.33 -0.07
N ASP A 54 10.47 13.78 1.15
CA ASP A 54 11.28 14.19 2.30
C ASP A 54 12.79 14.00 2.03
N GLU A 55 13.19 12.90 1.39
CA GLU A 55 14.59 12.67 0.98
C GLU A 55 15.07 13.66 -0.09
N ARG A 56 14.18 14.17 -0.93
CA ARG A 56 14.52 15.18 -1.94
C ARG A 56 14.66 16.57 -1.32
N ASP A 57 13.75 16.90 -0.40
CA ASP A 57 13.76 18.19 0.29
C ASP A 57 14.99 18.32 1.20
N ALA A 58 15.36 17.26 1.92
CA ALA A 58 16.57 17.22 2.74
C ALA A 58 17.90 17.26 1.96
N ALA A 59 17.85 17.05 0.64
CA ALA A 59 19.01 17.14 -0.25
C ALA A 59 19.19 18.54 -0.87
N HIS A 60 18.29 19.48 -0.59
CA HIS A 60 18.34 20.89 -0.96
C HIS A 60 18.74 21.77 0.24
#